data_AF-A0A1F8KZU6-F1
#
_entry.id   AF-A0A1F8KZU6-F1
#
_cell.length_a   1.000
_cell.length_b   1.000
_cell.length_c   1.000
_cell.angle_alpha   90.00
_cell.angle_beta   90.00
_cell.angle_gamma   90.00
#
_symmetry.space_group_name_H-M   'P 1'
#
loop_
_entity.id
_entity.type
_entity.pdbx_description
1 polymer ?
#
loop_
_entity_poly.entity_id
_entity_poly.type
_entity_poly.pdbx_seq_one_letter_code
_entity_poly.pdbx_strand_id
1 'polypeptide(L)'
;GDLARFVAGVKTKRRGGIDPATHVFQALRIAVNDELGNLERGLGAALDVLRPGGRLAVISFHSLEDRVVKTFMARESRDCICPPHLPTCVCGHRAGLRLVLRRPVSPDAAEVERNPRARSARLRVAEKLAA
;
A
#
# COMPACT_ATOMS: atom_id res chain seq x y z
N GLY A 1 3.36 -24.15 -16.93
CA GLY A 1 4.64 -23.53 -17.30
C GLY A 1 5.79 -24.15 -16.51
N ASP A 2 6.99 -24.15 -17.07
CA ASP A 2 8.17 -24.80 -16.47
C ASP A 2 8.53 -24.24 -15.09
N LEU A 3 8.41 -22.93 -14.89
CA LEU A 3 8.66 -22.28 -13.60
C LEU A 3 7.72 -22.77 -12.48
N ALA A 4 6.44 -22.99 -12.78
CA ALA A 4 5.49 -23.50 -11.78
C ALA A 4 5.83 -24.95 -11.37
N ARG A 5 6.23 -25.79 -12.34
CA ARG A 5 6.69 -27.17 -12.08
C ARG A 5 7.96 -27.18 -11.23
N PHE A 6 8.92 -26.31 -11.55
CA PHE A 6 10.14 -26.15 -10.76
C PHE A 6 9.84 -25.74 -9.31
N VAL A 7 9.02 -24.71 -9.11
CA VAL A 7 8.67 -24.22 -7.77
C VAL A 7 7.95 -25.30 -6.96
N ALA A 8 7.04 -26.07 -7.57
CA ALA A 8 6.37 -27.20 -6.91
C ALA A 8 7.34 -28.32 -6.50
N GLY A 9 8.42 -28.54 -7.27
CA GLY A 9 9.47 -29.49 -6.94
C GLY A 9 10.35 -29.08 -5.76
N VAL A 10 10.47 -27.77 -5.49
CA VAL A 10 11.28 -27.24 -4.37
C VAL A 10 10.44 -27.01 -3.12
N LYS A 11 9.18 -26.58 -3.28
CA LYS A 11 8.30 -26.22 -2.17
C LYS A 11 6.90 -26.76 -2.39
N THR A 12 6.49 -27.69 -1.53
CA THR A 12 5.15 -28.26 -1.57
C THR A 12 4.12 -27.31 -0.94
N LYS A 13 2.90 -27.32 -1.51
CA LYS A 13 1.78 -26.53 -1.02
C LYS A 13 1.37 -27.02 0.36
N ARG A 14 1.38 -26.13 1.37
CA ARG A 14 0.76 -26.42 2.67
C ARG A 14 -0.76 -26.53 2.53
N ARG A 15 -1.38 -27.46 3.27
CA ARG A 15 -2.85 -27.63 3.30
C ARG A 15 -3.52 -26.30 3.64
N GLY A 16 -4.41 -25.81 2.78
CA GLY A 16 -5.09 -24.51 2.92
C GLY A 16 -4.27 -23.25 2.54
N GLY A 17 -3.01 -23.40 2.13
CA GLY A 17 -2.15 -22.28 1.73
C GLY A 17 -2.28 -21.88 0.26
N ILE A 18 -1.84 -20.66 -0.06
CA ILE A 18 -1.67 -20.18 -1.43
C ILE A 18 -0.60 -21.02 -2.13
N ASP A 19 -0.80 -21.29 -3.42
CA ASP A 19 0.17 -22.03 -4.24
C ASP A 19 1.53 -21.30 -4.23
N PRO A 20 2.65 -21.99 -3.89
CA PRO A 20 3.98 -21.39 -3.86
C PRO A 20 4.38 -20.69 -5.17
N ALA A 21 3.98 -21.22 -6.32
CA ALA A 21 4.23 -20.60 -7.60
C ALA A 21 3.52 -19.25 -7.72
N THR A 22 2.31 -19.11 -7.16
CA THR A 22 1.58 -17.82 -7.17
C THR A 22 2.38 -16.73 -6.45
N HIS A 23 3.06 -17.03 -5.35
CA HIS A 23 3.93 -16.07 -4.66
C HIS A 23 5.17 -15.72 -5.50
N VAL A 24 5.78 -16.69 -6.18
CA VAL A 24 6.94 -16.45 -7.05
C VAL A 24 6.55 -15.60 -8.25
N PHE A 25 5.45 -15.90 -8.91
CA PHE A 25 4.93 -15.09 -10.01
C PHE A 25 4.54 -13.67 -9.54
N GLN A 26 3.97 -13.52 -8.34
CA GLN A 26 3.72 -12.22 -7.75
C GLN A 26 5.01 -11.44 -7.51
N ALA A 27 6.04 -12.07 -6.95
CA ALA A 27 7.32 -11.44 -6.69
C ALA A 27 8.03 -11.00 -7.97
N LEU A 28 8.04 -11.86 -9.00
CA LEU A 28 8.58 -11.52 -10.31
C LEU A 28 7.82 -10.38 -10.96
N ARG A 29 6.49 -10.39 -10.90
CA ARG A 29 5.66 -9.30 -11.45
C ARG A 29 5.97 -7.97 -10.78
N ILE A 30 6.06 -7.94 -9.45
CA ILE A 30 6.42 -6.75 -8.68
C ILE A 30 7.82 -6.24 -9.07
N ALA A 31 8.80 -7.15 -9.13
CA ALA A 31 10.19 -6.80 -9.40
C ALA A 31 10.43 -6.34 -10.85
N VAL A 32 9.81 -7.01 -11.83
CA VAL A 32 9.99 -6.71 -13.25
C VAL A 32 9.32 -5.39 -13.63
N ASN A 33 8.16 -5.08 -13.06
CA ASN A 33 7.40 -3.88 -13.41
C ASN A 33 7.71 -2.66 -12.50
N ASP A 34 8.64 -2.78 -11.56
CA ASP A 34 8.90 -1.77 -10.51
C ASP A 34 7.60 -1.25 -9.87
N GLU A 35 6.64 -2.15 -9.58
CA GLU A 35 5.27 -1.75 -9.22
C GLU A 35 5.24 -0.91 -7.93
N LEU A 36 6.12 -1.23 -6.98
CA LEU A 36 6.22 -0.51 -5.71
C LEU A 36 6.87 0.86 -5.87
N GLY A 37 7.93 0.97 -6.69
CA GLY A 37 8.56 2.26 -6.99
C GLY A 37 7.61 3.20 -7.74
N ASN A 38 6.84 2.65 -8.70
CA ASN A 38 5.79 3.38 -9.40
C ASN A 38 4.69 3.87 -8.45
N LEU A 39 4.26 3.04 -7.51
CA LEU A 39 3.28 3.41 -6.49
C LEU A 39 3.80 4.58 -5.63
N GLU A 40 5.03 4.51 -5.12
CA GLU A 40 5.62 5.58 -4.29
C GLU A 40 5.70 6.90 -5.05
N ARG A 41 6.21 6.88 -6.29
CA ARG A 41 6.29 8.09 -7.14
C ARG A 41 4.90 8.64 -7.45
N GLY A 42 3.94 7.77 -7.75
CA GLY A 42 2.55 8.14 -8.02
C GLY A 42 1.85 8.77 -6.83
N LEU A 43 2.11 8.28 -5.61
CA LEU A 43 1.58 8.87 -4.38
C LEU A 43 2.12 10.28 -4.13
N GLY A 44 3.43 10.48 -4.34
CA GLY A 44 4.05 11.80 -4.26
C GLY A 44 3.45 12.78 -5.28
N ALA A 45 3.41 12.39 -6.55
CA ALA A 45 2.82 13.22 -7.60
C ALA A 45 1.33 13.51 -7.35
N ALA A 46 0.57 12.54 -6.85
CA ALA A 46 -0.83 12.74 -6.49
C ALA A 46 -1.00 13.76 -5.37
N LEU A 47 -0.11 13.72 -4.35
CA LEU A 47 -0.10 14.72 -3.29
C LEU A 47 0.16 16.11 -3.86
N ASP A 48 1.12 16.27 -4.77
CA ASP A 48 1.49 17.57 -5.34
C ASP A 48 0.34 18.23 -6.11
N VAL A 49 -0.41 17.46 -6.90
CA VAL A 49 -1.51 17.98 -7.72
C VAL A 49 -2.83 18.17 -6.96
N LEU A 50 -2.98 17.55 -5.78
CA LEU A 50 -4.18 17.68 -4.96
C LEU A 50 -4.35 19.12 -4.46
N ARG A 51 -5.54 19.67 -4.67
CA ARG A 51 -5.95 20.94 -4.06
C ARG A 51 -6.17 20.78 -2.55
N PRO A 52 -6.02 21.84 -1.75
CA PRO A 52 -6.45 21.85 -0.36
C PRO A 52 -7.89 21.33 -0.19
N GLY A 53 -8.11 20.45 0.79
CA GLY A 53 -9.38 19.74 0.99
C GLY A 53 -9.65 18.57 0.02
N GLY A 54 -8.81 18.39 -0.99
CA GLY A 54 -8.89 17.25 -1.91
C GLY A 54 -8.57 15.92 -1.22
N ARG A 55 -9.12 14.81 -1.72
CA ARG A 55 -8.94 13.48 -1.11
C ARG A 55 -8.07 12.57 -1.96
N LEU A 56 -7.08 11.95 -1.33
CA LEU A 56 -6.30 10.84 -1.86
C LEU A 56 -6.92 9.52 -1.37
N ALA A 57 -7.57 8.79 -2.27
CA ALA A 57 -8.16 7.47 -1.99
C ALA A 57 -7.39 6.39 -2.76
N VAL A 58 -6.87 5.39 -2.06
CA VAL A 58 -6.03 4.34 -2.66
C VAL A 58 -6.55 2.96 -2.24
N ILE A 59 -6.78 2.10 -3.22
CA ILE A 59 -7.14 0.69 -3.02
C ILE A 59 -5.91 -0.16 -3.32
N SER A 60 -5.51 -1.00 -2.36
CA SER A 60 -4.42 -1.95 -2.50
C SER A 60 -4.94 -3.37 -2.37
N PHE A 61 -4.33 -4.33 -3.09
CA PHE A 61 -4.78 -5.72 -3.13
C PHE A 61 -3.82 -6.68 -2.43
N HIS A 62 -2.61 -6.23 -2.12
CA HIS A 62 -1.67 -7.03 -1.34
C HIS A 62 -0.92 -6.21 -0.27
N SER A 63 -0.34 -6.94 0.68
CA SER A 63 0.25 -6.35 1.89
C SER A 63 1.44 -5.42 1.63
N LEU A 64 2.22 -5.65 0.56
CA LEU A 64 3.32 -4.76 0.18
C LEU A 64 2.82 -3.39 -0.28
N GLU A 65 1.83 -3.34 -1.18
CA GLU A 65 1.16 -2.09 -1.59
C GLU A 65 0.53 -1.37 -0.38
N ASP A 66 -0.26 -2.08 0.43
CA ASP A 66 -0.90 -1.48 1.61
C ASP A 66 0.13 -0.88 2.57
N ARG A 67 1.28 -1.53 2.73
CA ARG A 67 2.39 -1.02 3.55
C ARG A 67 2.97 0.27 2.97
N VAL A 68 3.21 0.33 1.66
CA VAL A 68 3.70 1.55 1.00
C VAL A 68 2.72 2.70 1.21
N VAL A 69 1.43 2.50 0.91
CA VAL A 69 0.38 3.52 1.08
C VAL A 69 0.26 3.96 2.55
N LYS A 70 0.25 3.00 3.47
CA LYS A 70 0.19 3.27 4.92
C LYS A 70 1.37 4.13 5.37
N THR A 71 2.58 3.75 5.00
CA THR A 71 3.80 4.46 5.40
C THR A 71 3.84 5.86 4.81
N PHE A 72 3.49 6.00 3.52
CA PHE A 72 3.38 7.29 2.86
C PHE A 72 2.37 8.21 3.57
N MET A 73 1.12 7.78 3.69
CA MET A 73 0.07 8.59 4.33
C MET A 73 0.41 8.93 5.79
N ALA A 74 1.06 8.03 6.53
CA ALA A 74 1.47 8.28 7.92
C ALA A 74 2.66 9.23 8.04
N ARG A 75 3.58 9.24 7.07
CA ARG A 75 4.68 10.20 6.98
C ARG A 75 4.15 11.60 6.68
N GLU A 76 3.34 11.70 5.62
CA GLU A 76 2.76 12.96 5.14
C GLU A 76 1.70 13.53 6.08
N SER A 77 1.25 12.77 7.10
CA SER A 77 0.36 13.25 8.16
C SER A 77 1.07 13.70 9.43
N ARG A 78 2.40 13.83 9.42
CA ARG A 78 3.19 14.25 10.60
C ARG A 78 3.87 15.57 10.33
N ASP A 79 3.91 16.44 11.33
CA ASP A 79 4.71 17.68 11.29
C ASP A 79 6.20 17.46 11.59
N CYS A 80 6.60 16.23 11.91
CA CYS A 80 7.97 15.89 12.17
C CYS A 80 8.21 14.42 11.88
N ILE A 81 9.30 14.14 11.17
CA ILE A 81 9.76 12.78 10.87
C ILE A 81 11.14 12.52 11.48
N CYS A 82 11.67 13.44 12.29
CA CYS A 82 12.92 13.25 13.00
C CYS A 82 12.84 12.06 13.97
N PRO A 83 13.98 11.38 14.22
CA PRO A 83 14.09 10.43 15.31
C PRO A 83 13.63 11.03 16.66
N PRO A 84 12.96 10.24 17.51
CA PRO A 84 12.37 10.74 18.76
C PRO A 84 13.40 11.17 19.82
N HIS A 85 14.67 10.81 19.66
CA HIS A 85 15.75 11.22 20.56
C HIS A 85 16.31 12.62 20.27
N LEU A 86 15.90 13.26 19.17
CA LEU A 86 16.29 14.64 18.88
C LEU A 86 15.40 15.61 19.67
N PRO A 87 15.99 16.51 20.48
CA PRO A 87 15.23 17.43 21.33
C PRO A 87 14.50 18.53 20.55
N THR A 88 14.86 18.77 19.29
CA THR A 88 14.25 19.80 18.44
C THR A 88 14.15 19.31 17.00
N CYS A 89 13.06 19.67 16.31
CA CYS A 89 12.85 19.32 14.91
C CYS A 89 13.88 20.03 14.01
N VAL A 90 14.58 19.25 13.18
CA VAL A 90 15.54 19.75 12.17
C VAL A 90 15.14 19.36 10.74
N CYS A 91 14.08 18.56 10.56
CA CYS A 91 13.67 18.09 9.23
C CYS A 91 12.83 19.09 8.44
N GLY A 92 12.27 20.12 9.10
CA GLY A 92 11.40 21.10 8.44
C GLY A 92 10.10 20.52 7.85
N HIS A 93 9.80 19.26 8.10
CA HIS A 93 8.63 18.57 7.57
C HIS A 93 7.35 19.22 8.12
N ARG A 94 6.29 19.23 7.32
CA ARG A 94 4.95 19.69 7.72
C ARG A 94 3.95 18.67 7.20
N ALA A 95 2.89 18.43 7.97
CA ALA A 95 1.85 17.53 7.51
C ALA A 95 1.17 18.13 6.26
N GLY A 96 1.31 17.45 5.12
CA GLY A 96 0.57 17.77 3.90
C GLY A 96 -0.78 17.04 3.81
N LEU A 97 -0.96 15.99 4.62
CA LEU A 97 -2.15 15.16 4.65
C LEU A 97 -2.76 15.07 6.06
N ARG A 98 -4.06 14.83 6.11
CA ARG A 98 -4.79 14.38 7.29
C ARG A 98 -5.44 13.04 6.99
N LEU A 99 -5.21 12.05 7.85
CA LEU A 99 -5.86 10.75 7.71
C LEU A 99 -7.36 10.89 7.95
N VAL A 100 -8.16 10.60 6.92
CA VAL A 100 -9.63 10.55 7.05
C VAL A 100 -10.02 9.27 7.78
N LEU A 101 -9.30 8.17 7.50
CA LEU A 101 -9.54 6.86 8.09
C LEU A 101 -8.27 6.38 8.79
N ARG A 102 -8.37 6.02 10.08
CA ARG A 102 -7.23 5.46 10.84
C ARG A 102 -6.93 4.01 10.46
N ARG A 103 -7.96 3.25 10.07
CA ARG A 103 -7.87 1.85 9.63
C ARG A 103 -8.33 1.75 8.18
N PRO A 104 -7.73 0.83 7.38
CA PRO A 104 -8.20 0.63 6.02
C PRO A 104 -9.64 0.09 6.04
N VAL A 105 -10.45 0.53 5.09
CA VAL A 105 -11.77 -0.07 4.83
C VAL A 105 -11.55 -1.35 4.05
N SER A 106 -12.30 -2.38 4.45
CA SER A 106 -12.22 -3.72 3.88
C SER A 106 -13.56 -4.04 3.23
N PRO A 107 -13.60 -4.87 2.19
CA PRO A 107 -14.85 -5.29 1.58
C PRO A 107 -15.71 -6.04 2.60
N ASP A 108 -17.03 -5.92 2.45
CA ASP A 108 -17.97 -6.73 3.22
C ASP A 108 -18.14 -8.14 2.61
N ALA A 109 -18.83 -9.03 3.33
CA ALA A 109 -19.01 -10.41 2.87
C ALA A 109 -19.80 -10.50 1.56
N ALA A 110 -20.79 -9.63 1.36
CA ALA A 110 -21.63 -9.63 0.17
C ALA A 110 -20.86 -9.11 -1.06
N GLU A 111 -19.95 -8.16 -0.88
CA GLU A 111 -19.03 -7.68 -1.91
C GLU A 111 -18.05 -8.77 -2.32
N VAL A 112 -17.48 -9.50 -1.35
CA VAL A 112 -16.58 -10.63 -1.64
C VAL A 112 -17.30 -11.76 -2.37
N GLU A 113 -18.57 -12.03 -2.04
CA GLU A 113 -19.39 -13.01 -2.73
C GLU A 113 -19.64 -12.61 -4.19
N ARG A 114 -20.03 -11.34 -4.43
CA ARG A 114 -20.23 -10.81 -5.80
C ARG A 114 -18.93 -10.66 -6.58
N ASN A 115 -17.82 -10.38 -5.89
CA ASN A 115 -16.51 -10.16 -6.47
C ASN A 115 -15.40 -10.80 -5.61
N PRO A 116 -15.07 -12.09 -5.87
CA PRO A 116 -14.03 -12.79 -5.11
C PRO A 116 -12.65 -12.12 -5.16
N ARG A 117 -12.37 -11.30 -6.19
CA ARG A 117 -11.11 -10.54 -6.31
C ARG A 117 -11.02 -9.39 -5.29
N ALA A 118 -12.16 -8.91 -4.79
CA ALA A 118 -12.20 -7.86 -3.78
C ALA A 118 -11.71 -8.33 -2.41
N ARG A 119 -11.69 -9.63 -2.11
CA ARG A 119 -11.36 -10.22 -0.79
C ARG A 119 -10.13 -9.61 -0.11
N SER A 120 -9.11 -9.24 -0.88
CA SER A 120 -7.85 -8.71 -0.36
C SER A 120 -7.71 -7.19 -0.49
N ALA A 121 -8.75 -6.50 -0.99
CA ALA A 121 -8.77 -5.07 -1.15
C ALA A 121 -8.74 -4.36 0.20
N ARG A 122 -7.90 -3.32 0.29
CA ARG A 122 -7.79 -2.39 1.42
C ARG A 122 -7.84 -0.97 0.88
N LEU A 123 -8.86 -0.22 1.28
CA LEU A 123 -9.02 1.19 0.92
C LEU A 123 -8.47 2.08 2.04
N ARG A 124 -7.60 3.03 1.69
CA ARG A 124 -7.12 4.09 2.58
C ARG A 124 -7.45 5.45 1.99
N VAL A 125 -7.82 6.39 2.87
CA VAL A 125 -8.20 7.75 2.47
C VAL A 125 -7.52 8.78 3.36
N ALA A 126 -6.90 9.76 2.72
CA ALA A 126 -6.32 10.94 3.34
C ALA A 126 -6.83 12.21 2.62
N GLU A 127 -6.85 13.33 3.32
CA GLU A 127 -7.25 14.64 2.80
C GLU A 127 -6.07 15.60 2.81
N LYS A 128 -5.86 16.35 1.73
CA LYS A 128 -4.81 17.35 1.65
C LYS A 128 -5.14 18.55 2.53
N LEU A 129 -4.19 18.91 3.39
CA LEU A 129 -4.30 20.10 4.22
C LEU A 129 -4.08 21.35 3.37
N ALA A 130 -4.67 22.46 3.80
CA ALA A 130 -4.28 23.77 3.29
C ALA A 130 -2.87 24.07 3.82
N ALA A 131 -1.99 24.51 2.92
CA ALA A 131 -0.67 25.01 3.28
C ALA A 131 -0.80 26.30 4.11
#